data_AF-A0A8S2P1R3-F1
#
_entry.id   AF-A0A8S2P1R3-F1
#
_cell.length_a   1.000
_cell.length_b   1.000
_cell.length_c   1.000
_cell.angle_alpha   90.00
_cell.angle_beta   90.00
_cell.angle_gamma   90.00
#
_symmetry.space_group_name_H-M   'P 1'
#
loop_
_entity.id
_entity.type
_entity.pdbx_description
1 polymer ?
#
loop_
_entity_poly.entity_id
_entity_poly.type
_entity_poly.pdbx_seq_one_letter_code
_entity_poly.pdbx_strand_id
1 'polypeptide(L)'
;MMTVFEDALESLDDDDNHQKSHLNNRAPLSKVHEESTIDLLQSLVECQKITQLIFENRLNDALRKTKEQENRSLYHSLLHSSISFMQAGMTFNQDDIEATIQALRHTTNMSKKYEPYRPWITFSLTSKPVMTEYELHAKLVYAEALLIRALLTFIQDQGLISFISGALKIKECHDLFAKLAKNNDPSRFKSDLSYEHFDSGVRMGNGAFNLMIANLPQRIIRCLEFAGFSGDRDFGLNELEKSAMSKGLRAPLSALLLLGYHTYAAHIFGNGDGDLEKANMLVEHYLKANPN
;
A
#
# COMPACT_ATOMS: atom_id res chain seq x y z
N MET A 1 -5.44 13.00 27.73
CA MET A 1 -5.30 13.14 26.25
C MET A 1 -3.84 13.32 25.86
N MET A 2 -3.07 14.19 26.53
CA MET A 2 -1.62 14.32 26.30
C MET A 2 -0.85 13.03 26.60
N THR A 3 -1.11 12.38 27.74
CA THR A 3 -0.49 11.10 28.13
C THR A 3 -0.79 9.95 27.15
N VAL A 4 -2.05 9.80 26.74
CA VAL A 4 -2.45 8.75 25.76
C VAL A 4 -1.78 8.95 24.39
N PHE A 5 -1.53 10.20 24.01
CA PHE A 5 -0.83 10.51 22.77
C PHE A 5 0.68 10.24 22.89
N GLU A 6 1.28 10.56 24.05
CA GLU A 6 2.66 10.18 24.36
C GLU A 6 2.84 8.66 24.36
N ASP A 7 1.94 7.91 25.00
CA ASP A 7 1.94 6.44 25.00
C ASP A 7 1.82 5.86 23.57
N ALA A 8 1.00 6.48 22.72
CA ALA A 8 0.87 6.08 21.32
C ALA A 8 2.15 6.36 20.53
N LEU A 9 2.82 7.50 20.76
CA LEU A 9 4.12 7.80 20.16
C LEU A 9 5.22 6.83 20.63
N GLU A 10 5.26 6.51 21.92
CA GLU A 10 6.18 5.50 22.45
C GLU A 10 5.93 4.13 21.82
N SER A 11 4.66 3.73 21.63
CA SER A 11 4.33 2.48 20.94
C SER A 11 4.79 2.44 19.47
N LEU A 12 4.77 3.60 18.80
CA LEU A 12 5.27 3.73 17.43
C LEU A 12 6.80 3.67 17.39
N ASP A 13 7.45 4.36 18.31
CA ASP A 13 8.90 4.35 18.46
C ASP A 13 9.43 2.96 18.85
N ASP A 14 8.70 2.17 19.64
CA ASP A 14 9.04 0.79 19.95
C ASP A 14 8.87 -0.14 18.76
N ASP A 15 7.77 -0.01 17.99
CA ASP A 15 7.54 -0.78 16.76
C ASP A 15 8.64 -0.46 15.71
N ASP A 16 9.14 0.78 15.67
CA ASP A 16 10.26 1.22 14.83
C ASP A 16 11.64 0.87 15.41
N ASN A 17 11.85 0.91 16.73
CA ASN A 17 13.12 0.58 17.40
C ASN A 17 13.39 -0.92 17.38
N HIS A 18 12.35 -1.75 17.55
CA HIS A 18 12.44 -3.18 17.34
C HIS A 18 12.81 -3.50 15.89
N GLN A 19 12.42 -2.63 14.95
CA GLN A 19 12.82 -2.69 13.54
C GLN A 19 14.27 -2.19 13.30
N LYS A 20 14.72 -1.16 14.01
CA LYS A 20 16.09 -0.58 13.92
C LYS A 20 17.17 -1.50 14.50
N SER A 21 16.89 -2.27 15.56
CA SER A 21 17.87 -3.18 16.17
C SER A 21 18.34 -4.27 15.19
N HIS A 22 17.49 -4.70 14.26
CA HIS A 22 17.84 -5.62 13.17
C HIS A 22 18.54 -4.95 11.96
N LEU A 23 18.54 -3.62 11.87
CA LEU A 23 19.10 -2.84 10.75
C LEU A 23 20.54 -2.36 10.99
N ASN A 24 21.13 -2.62 12.17
CA ASN A 24 22.43 -2.04 12.56
C ASN A 24 23.67 -2.68 11.90
N ASN A 25 23.48 -3.65 11.00
CA ASN A 25 24.54 -4.17 10.13
C ASN A 25 24.35 -3.63 8.69
N ARG A 26 24.69 -2.36 8.47
CA ARG A 26 24.72 -1.76 7.13
C ARG A 26 26.07 -2.02 6.47
N ALA A 27 26.13 -2.96 5.53
CA ALA A 27 27.20 -3.02 4.55
C ALA A 27 26.93 -2.03 3.41
N PRO A 28 27.95 -1.37 2.83
CA PRO A 28 27.78 -0.53 1.65
C PRO A 28 27.22 -1.33 0.46
N LEU A 29 26.40 -0.67 -0.36
CA LEU A 29 25.64 -1.17 -1.53
C LEU A 29 26.46 -1.93 -2.60
N SER A 30 27.76 -2.17 -2.40
CA SER A 30 28.64 -2.89 -3.32
C SER A 30 28.89 -4.36 -2.95
N LYS A 31 28.25 -4.91 -1.90
CA LYS A 31 28.43 -6.33 -1.50
C LYS A 31 27.14 -7.05 -1.09
N VAL A 32 26.04 -6.86 -1.84
CA VAL A 32 24.86 -7.73 -1.75
C VAL A 32 24.73 -8.53 -3.07
N HIS A 33 25.67 -9.45 -3.30
CA HIS A 33 25.47 -10.66 -4.12
C HIS A 33 25.35 -11.80 -3.10
N GLU A 34 24.50 -12.83 -3.15
CA GLU A 34 23.55 -13.33 -4.14
C GLU A 34 22.74 -14.42 -3.38
N GLU A 35 21.60 -14.08 -2.80
CA GLU A 35 20.51 -15.06 -2.69
C GLU A 35 19.62 -14.74 -3.88
N SER A 36 19.40 -15.73 -4.76
CA SER A 36 18.79 -15.55 -6.10
C SER A 36 17.57 -14.62 -6.11
N THR A 37 17.82 -13.32 -6.29
CA THR A 37 16.79 -12.30 -6.34
C THR A 37 16.12 -12.41 -7.70
N ILE A 38 14.79 -12.47 -7.71
CA ILE A 38 14.04 -12.48 -8.96
C ILE A 38 14.09 -11.06 -9.53
N ASP A 39 14.35 -10.93 -10.83
CA ASP A 39 14.32 -9.64 -11.50
C ASP A 39 12.97 -8.94 -11.30
N LEU A 40 12.97 -7.61 -11.21
CA LEU A 40 11.77 -6.81 -10.95
C LEU A 40 10.66 -7.11 -11.98
N LEU A 41 10.98 -7.12 -13.28
CA LEU A 41 9.97 -7.36 -14.33
C LEU A 41 9.43 -8.78 -14.24
N GLN A 42 10.31 -9.75 -14.00
CA GLN A 42 9.89 -11.13 -13.80
C GLN A 42 8.95 -11.25 -12.60
N SER A 43 9.27 -10.60 -11.48
CA SER A 43 8.43 -10.64 -10.27
C SER A 43 7.04 -10.02 -10.50
N LEU A 44 6.95 -8.95 -11.29
CA LEU A 44 5.70 -8.29 -11.67
C LEU A 44 4.82 -9.22 -12.52
N VAL A 45 5.39 -9.85 -13.55
CA VAL A 45 4.68 -10.79 -14.43
C VAL A 45 4.22 -12.03 -13.66
N GLU A 46 5.06 -12.58 -12.79
CA GLU A 46 4.69 -13.72 -11.95
C GLU A 46 3.57 -13.36 -10.98
N CYS A 47 3.65 -12.19 -10.33
CA CYS A 47 2.58 -11.71 -9.45
C CYS A 47 1.26 -11.51 -10.20
N GLN A 48 1.26 -11.00 -11.44
CA GLN A 48 0.03 -10.84 -12.23
C GLN A 48 -0.66 -12.19 -12.45
N LYS A 49 0.11 -13.22 -12.79
CA LYS A 49 -0.42 -14.59 -12.94
C LYS A 49 -0.93 -15.15 -11.63
N ILE A 50 -0.26 -14.86 -10.51
CA ILE A 50 -0.73 -15.31 -9.19
C ILE A 50 -2.03 -14.59 -8.81
N THR A 51 -2.18 -13.30 -9.13
CA THR A 51 -3.43 -12.57 -8.91
C THR A 51 -4.60 -13.19 -9.69
N GLN A 52 -4.38 -13.76 -10.88
CA GLN A 52 -5.42 -14.50 -11.60
C GLN A 52 -5.97 -15.69 -10.81
N LEU A 53 -5.12 -16.38 -10.04
CA LEU A 53 -5.56 -17.48 -9.17
C LEU A 53 -6.53 -17.00 -8.08
N ILE A 54 -6.43 -15.75 -7.63
CA ILE A 54 -7.36 -15.16 -6.68
C ILE A 54 -8.75 -15.03 -7.32
N PHE A 55 -8.82 -14.55 -8.56
CA PHE A 55 -10.09 -14.44 -9.32
C PHE A 55 -10.70 -15.80 -9.65
N GLU A 56 -9.86 -16.82 -9.88
CA GLU A 56 -10.30 -18.21 -10.07
C GLU A 56 -10.72 -18.91 -8.76
N ASN A 57 -10.83 -18.18 -7.65
CA ASN A 57 -11.14 -18.73 -6.32
C ASN A 57 -10.13 -19.80 -5.84
N ARG A 58 -8.86 -19.68 -6.26
CA ARG A 58 -7.74 -20.57 -5.91
C ARG A 58 -6.76 -19.89 -4.94
N LEU A 59 -7.30 -19.29 -3.87
CA LEU A 59 -6.53 -18.54 -2.87
C LEU A 59 -5.38 -19.36 -2.25
N ASN A 60 -5.61 -20.64 -1.95
CA ASN A 60 -4.59 -21.51 -1.36
C ASN A 60 -3.38 -21.73 -2.30
N ASP A 61 -3.62 -21.82 -3.61
CA ASP A 61 -2.55 -21.94 -4.59
C ASP A 61 -1.77 -20.63 -4.72
N ALA A 62 -2.47 -19.49 -4.64
CA ALA A 62 -1.85 -18.16 -4.65
C ALA A 62 -0.97 -17.96 -3.40
N LEU A 63 -1.46 -18.31 -2.21
CA LEU A 63 -0.70 -18.26 -0.96
C LEU A 63 0.56 -19.14 -1.02
N ARG A 64 0.43 -20.39 -1.49
CA ARG A 64 1.58 -21.30 -1.62
C ARG A 64 2.65 -20.72 -2.56
N LYS A 65 2.26 -20.27 -3.76
CA LYS A 65 3.18 -19.71 -4.76
C LYS A 65 3.87 -18.44 -4.28
N THR A 66 3.14 -17.53 -3.64
CA THR A 66 3.74 -16.31 -3.09
C THR A 66 4.69 -16.61 -1.94
N LYS A 67 4.34 -17.56 -1.05
CA LYS A 67 5.17 -17.97 0.08
C LYS A 67 6.53 -18.51 -0.37
N GLU A 68 6.57 -19.33 -1.42
CA GLU A 68 7.80 -19.88 -1.98
C GLU A 68 8.78 -18.80 -2.48
N GLN A 69 8.27 -17.62 -2.85
CA GLN A 69 9.05 -16.53 -3.45
C GLN A 69 9.15 -15.27 -2.59
N GLU A 70 8.54 -15.26 -1.39
CA GLU A 70 8.39 -14.06 -0.55
C GLU A 70 9.73 -13.45 -0.09
N ASN A 71 10.78 -14.28 -0.03
CA ASN A 71 12.14 -13.86 0.35
C ASN A 71 12.97 -13.38 -0.85
N ARG A 72 12.49 -13.62 -2.08
CA ARG A 72 13.27 -13.43 -3.31
C ARG A 72 12.88 -12.20 -4.11
N SER A 73 11.74 -11.58 -3.81
CA SER A 73 11.33 -10.31 -4.44
C SER A 73 10.33 -9.52 -3.59
N LEU A 74 10.36 -8.19 -3.74
CA LEU A 74 9.47 -7.27 -3.05
C LEU A 74 7.99 -7.51 -3.39
N TYR A 75 7.69 -7.77 -4.66
CA TYR A 75 6.31 -7.95 -5.12
C TYR A 75 5.68 -9.25 -4.65
N HIS A 76 6.43 -10.37 -4.61
CA HIS A 76 5.91 -11.61 -4.02
C HIS A 76 5.70 -11.48 -2.52
N SER A 77 6.62 -10.83 -1.81
CA SER A 77 6.50 -10.56 -0.36
C SER A 77 5.23 -9.75 -0.05
N LEU A 78 4.99 -8.70 -0.82
CA LEU A 78 3.80 -7.87 -0.68
C LEU A 78 2.52 -8.58 -1.09
N LEU A 79 2.53 -9.32 -2.19
CA LEU A 79 1.36 -10.08 -2.63
C LEU A 79 1.01 -11.17 -1.62
N HIS A 80 2.01 -11.87 -1.05
CA HIS A 80 1.80 -12.80 0.06
C HIS A 80 1.10 -12.10 1.22
N SER A 81 1.65 -10.97 1.70
CA SER A 81 1.10 -10.20 2.80
C SER A 81 -0.32 -9.70 2.52
N SER A 82 -0.61 -9.31 1.28
CA SER A 82 -1.93 -8.83 0.86
C SER A 82 -2.97 -9.94 0.87
N ILE A 83 -2.62 -11.14 0.38
CA ILE A 83 -3.53 -12.29 0.40
C ILE A 83 -3.75 -12.76 1.84
N SER A 84 -2.69 -12.82 2.66
CA SER A 84 -2.80 -13.15 4.08
C SER A 84 -3.70 -12.15 4.83
N PHE A 85 -3.62 -10.85 4.50
CA PHE A 85 -4.53 -9.84 5.05
C PHE A 85 -5.99 -10.09 4.66
N MET A 86 -6.26 -10.43 3.40
CA MET A 86 -7.61 -10.82 2.99
C MET A 86 -8.10 -12.04 3.79
N GLN A 87 -7.25 -13.06 3.97
CA GLN A 87 -7.58 -14.23 4.78
C GLN A 87 -7.88 -13.86 6.24
N ALA A 88 -6.99 -13.10 6.89
CA ALA A 88 -7.19 -12.66 8.27
C ALA A 88 -8.46 -11.83 8.45
N GLY A 89 -8.80 -10.97 7.49
CA GLY A 89 -10.05 -10.19 7.50
C GLY A 89 -11.30 -11.02 7.25
N MET A 90 -11.19 -12.18 6.60
CA MET A 90 -12.32 -13.10 6.38
C MET A 90 -12.52 -14.06 7.55
N THR A 91 -11.44 -14.58 8.14
CA THR A 91 -11.49 -15.58 9.22
C THR A 91 -11.60 -14.95 10.60
N PHE A 92 -11.09 -13.72 10.78
CA PHE A 92 -10.89 -13.07 12.08
C PHE A 92 -10.14 -13.97 13.09
N ASN A 93 -9.33 -14.91 12.60
CA ASN A 93 -8.55 -15.79 13.45
C ASN A 93 -7.27 -15.07 13.91
N GLN A 94 -6.98 -15.10 15.21
CA GLN A 94 -5.81 -14.47 15.79
C GLN A 94 -4.50 -15.00 15.19
N ASP A 95 -4.44 -16.30 14.87
CA ASP A 95 -3.26 -16.90 14.25
C ASP A 95 -3.02 -16.36 12.83
N ASP A 96 -4.10 -16.17 12.05
CA ASP A 96 -4.02 -15.59 10.70
C ASP A 96 -3.62 -14.11 10.76
N ILE A 97 -4.14 -13.36 11.75
CA ILE A 97 -3.78 -11.96 12.00
C ILE A 97 -2.29 -11.86 12.33
N GLU A 98 -1.79 -12.66 13.27
CA GLU A 98 -0.38 -12.65 13.68
C GLU A 98 0.55 -13.05 12.52
N ALA A 99 0.20 -14.10 11.77
CA ALA A 99 0.95 -14.50 10.58
C ALA A 99 1.02 -13.36 9.54
N THR A 100 -0.07 -12.60 9.37
CA THR A 100 -0.11 -11.44 8.47
C THR A 100 0.79 -10.30 8.97
N ILE A 101 0.80 -10.00 10.27
CA ILE A 101 1.72 -9.01 10.86
C ILE A 101 3.17 -9.38 10.56
N GLN A 102 3.53 -10.66 10.74
CA GLN A 102 4.89 -11.14 10.49
C GLN A 102 5.28 -11.00 9.02
N ALA A 103 4.38 -11.36 8.08
CA ALA A 103 4.60 -11.18 6.65
C ALA A 103 4.78 -9.69 6.27
N LEU A 104 4.01 -8.79 6.87
CA LEU A 104 4.14 -7.35 6.63
C LEU A 104 5.41 -6.75 7.24
N ARG A 105 5.83 -7.22 8.43
CA ARG A 105 7.13 -6.85 9.03
C ARG A 105 8.27 -7.27 8.12
N HIS A 106 8.21 -8.48 7.58
CA HIS A 106 9.18 -8.96 6.59
C HIS A 106 9.20 -8.07 5.33
N THR A 107 8.04 -7.80 4.73
CA THR A 107 7.91 -6.95 3.54
C THR A 107 8.46 -5.53 3.76
N THR A 108 8.12 -4.91 4.89
CA THR A 108 8.60 -3.57 5.24
C THR A 108 10.11 -3.55 5.49
N ASN A 109 10.66 -4.58 6.15
CA ASN A 109 12.11 -4.72 6.36
C ASN A 109 12.86 -4.89 5.05
N MET A 110 12.35 -5.73 4.13
CA MET A 110 12.93 -5.88 2.80
C MET A 110 12.94 -4.57 2.03
N SER A 111 11.85 -3.80 2.11
CA SER A 111 11.72 -2.52 1.40
C SER A 111 12.64 -1.43 1.97
N LYS A 112 12.74 -1.33 3.31
CA LYS A 112 13.61 -0.37 4.02
C LYS A 112 15.10 -0.55 3.66
N LYS A 113 15.54 -1.74 3.24
CA LYS A 113 16.93 -1.97 2.76
C LYS A 113 17.30 -1.14 1.54
N TYR A 114 16.31 -0.70 0.77
CA TYR A 114 16.48 0.11 -0.44
C TYR A 114 16.18 1.60 -0.19
N GLU A 115 16.04 2.02 1.07
CA GLU A 115 15.90 3.44 1.36
C GLU A 115 17.23 4.17 1.10
N PRO A 116 17.25 5.24 0.29
CA PRO A 116 18.49 5.94 -0.03
C PRO A 116 19.13 6.49 1.24
N TYR A 117 20.37 6.08 1.51
CA TYR A 117 21.14 6.52 2.68
C TYR A 117 21.28 8.04 2.70
N ARG A 118 20.79 8.69 3.76
CA ARG A 118 20.93 10.13 4.00
C ARG A 118 21.79 10.40 5.23
N PRO A 119 23.08 10.71 5.08
CA PRO A 119 23.87 11.17 6.21
C PRO A 119 23.38 12.56 6.63
N TRP A 120 23.08 12.70 7.92
CA TRP A 120 22.55 13.92 8.58
C TRP A 120 23.37 15.20 8.32
N ILE A 121 24.63 15.06 7.88
CA ILE A 121 25.59 16.17 7.70
C ILE A 121 25.52 16.81 6.29
N THR A 122 24.83 16.21 5.31
CA THR A 122 24.78 16.79 3.96
C THR A 122 23.62 17.78 3.80
N PHE A 123 23.78 18.97 4.39
CA PHE A 123 23.04 20.18 4.03
C PHE A 123 23.55 20.75 2.68
N SER A 124 23.72 19.89 1.66
CA SER A 124 24.07 20.36 0.32
C SER A 124 22.80 20.79 -0.40
N LEU A 125 22.70 22.09 -0.67
CA LEU A 125 21.59 22.78 -1.31
C LEU A 125 21.46 22.49 -2.82
N THR A 126 22.06 21.42 -3.34
CA THR A 126 22.03 21.13 -4.78
C THR A 126 21.67 19.67 -5.04
N SER A 127 20.45 19.49 -5.56
CA SER A 127 19.85 18.23 -6.06
C SER A 127 19.67 17.09 -5.04
N LYS A 128 18.41 16.82 -4.67
CA LYS A 128 18.03 15.53 -4.06
C LYS A 128 18.46 14.40 -4.99
N PRO A 129 19.12 13.33 -4.50
CA PRO A 129 19.47 12.18 -5.35
C PRO A 129 18.20 11.62 -5.98
N VAL A 130 18.25 11.41 -7.30
CA VAL A 130 17.17 10.84 -8.10
C VAL A 130 17.05 9.36 -7.72
N MET A 131 15.88 8.94 -7.23
CA MET A 131 15.61 7.53 -6.93
C MET A 131 15.60 6.71 -8.22
N THR A 132 16.23 5.53 -8.17
CA THR A 132 16.16 4.51 -9.22
C THR A 132 14.76 3.91 -9.33
N GLU A 133 14.47 3.27 -10.46
CA GLU A 133 13.24 2.49 -10.67
C GLU A 133 12.97 1.52 -9.52
N TYR A 134 13.96 0.71 -9.15
CA TYR A 134 13.79 -0.29 -8.10
C TYR A 134 13.53 0.35 -6.72
N GLU A 135 14.19 1.47 -6.40
CA GLU A 135 13.92 2.23 -5.16
C GLU A 135 12.52 2.85 -5.14
N LEU A 136 12.01 3.31 -6.28
CA LEU A 136 10.63 3.77 -6.42
C LEU A 136 9.64 2.64 -6.12
N HIS A 137 9.83 1.47 -6.73
CA HIS A 137 9.02 0.28 -6.47
C HIS A 137 9.14 -0.20 -5.01
N ALA A 138 10.34 -0.23 -4.43
CA ALA A 138 10.52 -0.59 -3.02
C ALA A 138 9.80 0.37 -2.08
N LYS A 139 9.80 1.67 -2.39
CA LYS A 139 9.09 2.67 -1.61
C LYS A 139 7.58 2.57 -1.75
N LEU A 140 7.07 2.23 -2.93
CA LEU A 140 5.65 1.92 -3.14
C LEU A 140 5.24 0.68 -2.34
N VAL A 141 6.03 -0.39 -2.41
CA VAL A 141 5.80 -1.63 -1.65
C VAL A 141 5.80 -1.37 -0.15
N TYR A 142 6.74 -0.54 0.34
CA TYR A 142 6.77 -0.11 1.73
C TYR A 142 5.49 0.61 2.14
N ALA A 143 5.04 1.59 1.34
CA ALA A 143 3.84 2.37 1.64
C ALA A 143 2.58 1.50 1.69
N GLU A 144 2.46 0.54 0.77
CA GLU A 144 1.32 -0.40 0.75
C GLU A 144 1.35 -1.38 1.94
N ALA A 145 2.51 -1.94 2.28
CA ALA A 145 2.63 -2.81 3.44
C ALA A 145 2.36 -2.05 4.76
N LEU A 146 2.83 -0.80 4.86
CA LEU A 146 2.54 0.06 6.01
C LEU A 146 1.04 0.36 6.11
N LEU A 147 0.37 0.61 4.98
CA LEU A 147 -1.07 0.84 4.95
C LEU A 147 -1.84 -0.40 5.45
N ILE A 148 -1.49 -1.59 4.97
CA ILE A 148 -2.12 -2.84 5.44
C ILE A 148 -1.88 -3.03 6.95
N ARG A 149 -0.68 -2.74 7.46
CA ARG A 149 -0.39 -2.77 8.91
C ARG A 149 -1.28 -1.79 9.67
N ALA A 150 -1.45 -0.58 9.17
CA ALA A 150 -2.31 0.42 9.79
C ALA A 150 -3.79 0.00 9.80
N LEU A 151 -4.25 -0.71 8.76
CA LEU A 151 -5.60 -1.27 8.75
C LEU A 151 -5.76 -2.40 9.77
N LEU A 152 -4.76 -3.28 9.91
CA LEU A 152 -4.77 -4.37 10.88
C LEU A 152 -4.80 -3.90 12.33
N THR A 153 -4.22 -2.73 12.66
CA THR A 153 -4.28 -2.21 14.05
C THR A 153 -5.71 -1.96 14.51
N PHE A 154 -6.63 -1.63 13.59
CA PHE A 154 -8.05 -1.46 13.92
C PHE A 154 -8.81 -2.80 14.07
N ILE A 155 -8.23 -3.91 13.57
CA ILE A 155 -8.80 -5.25 13.68
C ILE A 155 -8.36 -5.94 14.98
N GLN A 156 -7.13 -5.70 15.44
CA GLN A 156 -6.53 -6.38 16.59
C GLN A 156 -7.14 -6.00 17.94
N ASP A 157 -7.32 -4.71 18.20
CA ASP A 157 -7.91 -4.22 19.45
C ASP A 157 -8.55 -2.84 19.23
N GLN A 158 -9.69 -2.60 19.88
CA GLN A 158 -10.48 -1.36 19.77
C GLN A 158 -10.05 -0.27 20.76
N GLY A 159 -8.88 -0.43 21.40
CA GLY A 159 -8.31 0.55 22.32
C GLY A 159 -7.98 1.90 21.67
N LEU A 160 -8.07 2.97 22.46
CA LEU A 160 -7.76 4.35 22.01
C LEU A 160 -6.31 4.50 21.54
N ILE A 161 -5.37 3.78 22.15
CA ILE A 161 -3.95 3.79 21.75
C ILE A 161 -3.81 3.18 20.34
N SER A 162 -4.38 2.00 20.10
CA SER A 162 -4.40 1.35 18.78
C SER A 162 -5.03 2.23 17.71
N PHE A 163 -6.10 2.97 18.06
CA PHE A 163 -6.73 3.93 17.17
C PHE A 163 -5.80 5.10 16.80
N ILE A 164 -5.12 5.72 17.77
CA ILE A 164 -4.19 6.83 17.53
C ILE A 164 -2.98 6.34 16.73
N SER A 165 -2.37 5.22 17.10
CA SER A 165 -1.24 4.63 16.40
C SER A 165 -1.60 4.24 14.96
N GLY A 166 -2.80 3.68 14.75
CA GLY A 166 -3.35 3.41 13.41
C GLY A 166 -3.50 4.70 12.59
N ALA A 167 -4.07 5.76 13.17
CA ALA A 167 -4.24 7.04 12.50
C ALA A 167 -2.92 7.72 12.11
N LEU A 168 -1.90 7.66 12.98
CA LEU A 168 -0.55 8.17 12.69
C LEU A 168 0.13 7.39 11.55
N LYS A 169 0.00 6.05 11.54
CA LYS A 169 0.48 5.21 10.42
C LYS A 169 -0.24 5.53 9.11
N ILE A 170 -1.56 5.76 9.14
CA ILE A 170 -2.34 6.22 7.99
C ILE A 170 -1.81 7.57 7.46
N LYS A 171 -1.44 8.51 8.34
CA LYS A 171 -0.83 9.79 7.96
C LYS A 171 0.49 9.59 7.22
N GLU A 172 1.37 8.75 7.78
CA GLU A 172 2.65 8.44 7.15
C GLU A 172 2.45 7.84 5.75
N CYS A 173 1.50 6.91 5.60
CA CYS A 173 1.14 6.33 4.31
C CYS A 173 0.69 7.38 3.31
N HIS A 174 -0.24 8.27 3.69
CA HIS A 174 -0.69 9.38 2.85
C HIS A 174 0.48 10.22 2.33
N ASP A 175 1.40 10.61 3.22
CA ASP A 175 2.54 11.44 2.84
C ASP A 175 3.54 10.71 1.93
N LEU A 176 3.66 9.38 2.07
CA LEU A 176 4.45 8.55 1.17
C LEU A 176 3.83 8.49 -0.23
N PHE A 177 2.52 8.24 -0.34
CA PHE A 177 1.83 8.22 -1.65
C PHE A 177 1.86 9.57 -2.35
N ALA A 178 1.69 10.67 -1.61
CA ALA A 178 1.82 12.02 -2.15
C ALA A 178 3.25 12.31 -2.66
N LYS A 179 4.28 11.83 -1.95
CA LYS A 179 5.68 11.91 -2.40
C LYS A 179 5.92 11.06 -3.65
N LEU A 180 5.34 9.87 -3.74
CA LEU A 180 5.48 8.99 -4.90
C LEU A 180 4.81 9.60 -6.14
N ALA A 181 3.60 10.17 -6.01
CA ALA A 181 2.94 10.89 -7.10
C ALA A 181 3.79 12.05 -7.64
N LYS A 182 4.44 12.83 -6.77
CA LYS A 182 5.35 13.91 -7.17
C LYS A 182 6.61 13.43 -7.90
N ASN A 183 7.01 12.17 -7.71
CA ASN A 183 8.18 11.56 -8.36
C ASN A 183 7.78 10.57 -9.47
N ASN A 184 6.51 10.58 -9.88
CA ASN A 184 5.96 9.67 -10.87
C ASN A 184 6.32 10.15 -12.29
N ASP A 185 7.54 9.82 -12.70
CA ASP A 185 8.14 10.23 -13.96
C ASP A 185 8.41 8.99 -14.83
N PRO A 186 7.68 8.80 -15.95
CA PRO A 186 7.83 7.64 -16.83
C PRO A 186 9.28 7.42 -17.31
N SER A 187 10.07 8.49 -17.46
CA SER A 187 11.45 8.41 -17.95
C SER A 187 12.40 7.67 -17.00
N ARG A 188 11.97 7.42 -15.75
CA ARG A 188 12.74 6.69 -14.74
C ARG A 188 12.61 5.18 -14.82
N PHE A 189 11.75 4.66 -15.69
CA PHE A 189 11.43 3.24 -15.78
C PHE A 189 12.04 2.63 -17.04
N LYS A 190 12.63 1.45 -16.91
CA LYS A 190 13.25 0.73 -18.04
C LYS A 190 12.24 0.13 -19.01
N SER A 191 10.98 -0.01 -18.60
CA SER A 191 9.91 -0.54 -19.44
C SER A 191 8.55 0.03 -19.07
N ASP A 192 7.66 0.09 -20.06
CA ASP A 192 6.26 0.51 -19.87
C ASP A 192 5.53 -0.40 -18.87
N LEU A 193 5.83 -1.71 -18.88
CA LEU A 193 5.25 -2.67 -17.94
C LEU A 193 5.54 -2.27 -16.49
N SER A 194 6.81 -1.99 -16.19
CA SER A 194 7.24 -1.58 -14.85
C SER A 194 6.58 -0.28 -14.43
N TYR A 195 6.59 0.71 -15.33
CA TYR A 195 5.94 1.99 -15.11
C TYR A 195 4.44 1.83 -14.83
N GLU A 196 3.73 1.02 -15.61
CA GLU A 196 2.30 0.78 -15.44
C GLU A 196 1.98 0.15 -14.07
N HIS A 197 2.83 -0.78 -13.59
CA HIS A 197 2.70 -1.34 -12.24
C HIS A 197 2.95 -0.32 -11.13
N PHE A 198 3.92 0.58 -11.32
CA PHE A 198 4.19 1.65 -10.37
C PHE A 198 3.07 2.70 -10.37
N ASP A 199 2.74 3.24 -11.53
CA ASP A 199 1.72 4.27 -11.75
C ASP A 199 0.38 3.82 -11.17
N SER A 200 -0.09 2.61 -11.53
CA SER A 200 -1.34 2.05 -11.00
C SER A 200 -1.37 1.98 -9.47
N GLY A 201 -0.27 1.58 -8.82
CA GLY A 201 -0.19 1.55 -7.35
C GLY A 201 -0.20 2.95 -6.72
N VAL A 202 0.53 3.90 -7.32
CA VAL A 202 0.55 5.30 -6.86
C VAL A 202 -0.82 5.95 -7.01
N ARG A 203 -1.50 5.72 -8.14
CA ARG A 203 -2.86 6.21 -8.41
C ARG A 203 -3.87 5.59 -7.45
N MET A 204 -3.80 4.27 -7.23
CA MET A 204 -4.67 3.58 -6.29
C MET A 204 -4.56 4.19 -4.89
N GLY A 205 -3.33 4.34 -4.37
CA GLY A 205 -3.12 4.90 -3.04
C GLY A 205 -3.60 6.35 -2.94
N ASN A 206 -3.18 7.23 -3.85
CA ASN A 206 -3.62 8.64 -3.82
C ASN A 206 -5.14 8.77 -3.98
N GLY A 207 -5.73 7.98 -4.87
CA GLY A 207 -7.16 7.93 -5.10
C GLY A 207 -7.93 7.50 -3.85
N ALA A 208 -7.49 6.40 -3.22
CA ALA A 208 -8.07 5.90 -1.98
C ALA A 208 -7.99 6.91 -0.83
N PHE A 209 -6.83 7.54 -0.62
CA PHE A 209 -6.65 8.53 0.44
C PHE A 209 -7.50 9.78 0.22
N ASN A 210 -7.52 10.32 -1.00
CA ASN A 210 -8.31 11.49 -1.32
C ASN A 210 -9.81 11.22 -1.13
N LEU A 211 -10.26 10.06 -1.60
CA LEU A 211 -11.65 9.64 -1.44
C LEU A 211 -11.99 9.42 0.04
N MET A 212 -11.14 8.73 0.79
CA MET A 212 -11.35 8.51 2.22
C MET A 212 -11.46 9.84 2.99
N ILE A 213 -10.52 10.76 2.80
CA ILE A 213 -10.49 12.05 3.49
C ILE A 213 -11.71 12.90 3.10
N ALA A 214 -12.08 12.93 1.82
CA ALA A 214 -13.24 13.69 1.34
C ALA A 214 -14.59 13.16 1.83
N ASN A 215 -14.63 11.95 2.40
CA ASN A 215 -15.83 11.35 2.99
C ASN A 215 -15.85 11.46 4.53
N LEU A 216 -14.81 12.02 5.17
CA LEU A 216 -14.82 12.25 6.60
C LEU A 216 -15.81 13.38 6.97
N PRO A 217 -16.46 13.31 8.14
CA PRO A 217 -17.27 14.41 8.65
C PRO A 217 -16.48 15.73 8.70
N GLN A 218 -17.14 16.85 8.36
CA GLN A 218 -16.54 18.20 8.30
C GLN A 218 -15.84 18.66 9.58
N ARG A 219 -16.20 18.08 10.74
CA ARG A 219 -15.51 18.35 12.02
C ARG A 219 -14.13 17.72 12.06
N ILE A 220 -13.98 16.51 11.49
CA ILE A 220 -12.72 15.76 11.44
C ILE A 220 -11.80 16.37 10.38
N ILE A 221 -12.34 16.70 9.19
CA ILE A 221 -11.57 17.34 8.10
C ILE A 221 -10.87 18.60 8.61
N ARG A 222 -11.59 19.51 9.28
CA ARG A 222 -11.00 20.75 9.84
C ARG A 222 -9.86 20.51 10.83
N CYS A 223 -9.92 19.42 11.60
CA CYS A 223 -8.82 19.05 12.50
C CYS A 223 -7.62 18.49 11.72
N LEU A 224 -7.87 17.75 10.63
CA LEU A 224 -6.83 17.15 9.79
C LEU A 224 -6.17 18.16 8.83
N GLU A 225 -6.89 19.18 8.38
CA GLU A 225 -6.35 20.27 7.54
C GLU A 225 -5.19 21.00 8.22
N PHE A 226 -5.27 21.21 9.54
CA PHE A 226 -4.19 21.77 10.33
C PHE A 226 -2.92 20.90 10.29
N ALA A 227 -3.07 19.58 10.14
CA ALA A 227 -1.97 18.62 9.95
C ALA A 227 -1.61 18.41 8.46
N GLY A 228 -2.14 19.24 7.56
CA GLY A 228 -1.86 19.21 6.12
C GLY A 228 -2.54 18.07 5.36
N PHE A 229 -3.66 17.54 5.86
CA PHE A 229 -4.51 16.66 5.08
C PHE A 229 -5.56 17.45 4.32
N SER A 230 -5.75 17.09 3.06
CA SER A 230 -6.87 17.54 2.25
C SER A 230 -7.29 16.39 1.34
N GLY A 231 -8.58 16.21 1.15
CA GLY A 231 -9.12 15.19 0.27
C GLY A 231 -9.94 15.85 -0.82
N ASP A 232 -9.65 15.52 -2.07
CA ASP A 232 -10.45 15.91 -3.22
C ASP A 232 -11.15 14.65 -3.77
N ARG A 233 -12.49 14.62 -3.65
CA ARG A 233 -13.29 13.47 -4.06
C ARG A 233 -13.17 13.19 -5.55
N ASP A 234 -13.26 14.21 -6.39
CA ASP A 234 -13.30 14.05 -7.85
C ASP A 234 -11.92 13.63 -8.36
N PHE A 235 -10.87 14.24 -7.81
CA PHE A 235 -9.50 13.77 -8.03
C PHE A 235 -9.35 12.31 -7.58
N GLY A 236 -9.86 11.96 -6.40
CA GLY A 236 -9.79 10.62 -5.84
C GLY A 236 -10.42 9.56 -6.73
N LEU A 237 -11.65 9.83 -7.19
CA LEU A 237 -12.39 8.95 -8.11
C LEU A 237 -11.68 8.80 -9.45
N ASN A 238 -11.19 9.90 -10.04
CA ASN A 238 -10.48 9.89 -11.31
C ASN A 238 -9.17 9.10 -11.25
N GLU A 239 -8.40 9.21 -10.17
CA GLU A 239 -7.17 8.43 -10.01
C GLU A 239 -7.45 6.93 -9.82
N LEU A 240 -8.49 6.58 -9.05
CA LEU A 240 -8.94 5.20 -8.93
C LEU A 240 -9.41 4.63 -10.27
N GLU A 241 -10.15 5.42 -11.07
CA GLU A 241 -10.66 5.00 -12.38
C GLU A 241 -9.52 4.72 -13.36
N LYS A 242 -8.52 5.62 -13.43
CA LYS A 242 -7.31 5.39 -14.23
C LYS A 242 -6.54 4.15 -13.79
N SER A 243 -6.42 3.92 -12.49
CA SER A 243 -5.77 2.70 -11.98
C SER A 243 -6.57 1.45 -12.33
N ALA A 244 -7.90 1.49 -12.17
CA ALA A 244 -8.81 0.38 -12.45
C ALA A 244 -8.83 -0.04 -13.92
N MET A 245 -8.59 0.91 -14.84
CA MET A 245 -8.51 0.68 -16.29
C MET A 245 -7.10 0.31 -16.79
N SER A 246 -6.09 0.35 -15.91
CA SER A 246 -4.73 -0.08 -16.25
C SER A 246 -4.58 -1.61 -16.25
N LYS A 247 -3.46 -2.12 -16.77
CA LYS A 247 -3.04 -3.53 -16.64
C LYS A 247 -2.19 -3.77 -15.39
N GLY A 248 -2.10 -2.77 -14.52
CA GLY A 248 -1.34 -2.82 -13.30
C GLY A 248 -1.93 -3.80 -12.28
N LEU A 249 -1.06 -4.32 -11.39
CA LEU A 249 -1.44 -5.25 -10.33
C LEU A 249 -2.50 -4.69 -9.37
N ARG A 250 -2.60 -3.36 -9.27
CA ARG A 250 -3.52 -2.65 -8.37
C ARG A 250 -4.86 -2.30 -9.02
N ALA A 251 -5.02 -2.57 -10.32
CA ALA A 251 -6.24 -2.28 -11.05
C ALA A 251 -7.48 -2.92 -10.38
N PRO A 252 -7.46 -4.23 -10.01
CA PRO A 252 -8.66 -4.84 -9.44
C PRO A 252 -9.01 -4.29 -8.06
N LEU A 253 -8.02 -3.96 -7.23
CA LEU A 253 -8.27 -3.36 -5.92
C LEU A 253 -8.85 -1.94 -6.08
N SER A 254 -8.40 -1.18 -7.08
CA SER A 254 -8.98 0.13 -7.41
C SER A 254 -10.44 0.00 -7.87
N ALA A 255 -10.75 -1.01 -8.69
CA ALA A 255 -12.12 -1.31 -9.07
C ALA A 255 -12.99 -1.67 -7.85
N LEU A 256 -12.49 -2.51 -6.93
CA LEU A 256 -13.20 -2.84 -5.69
C LEU A 256 -13.47 -1.60 -4.82
N LEU A 257 -12.52 -0.67 -4.72
CA LEU A 257 -12.72 0.59 -3.99
C LEU A 257 -13.79 1.48 -4.65
N LEU A 258 -13.79 1.59 -5.98
CA LEU A 258 -14.82 2.31 -6.72
C LEU A 258 -16.21 1.67 -6.54
N LEU A 259 -16.27 0.34 -6.63
CA LEU A 259 -17.52 -0.41 -6.40
C LEU A 259 -18.04 -0.18 -4.97
N GLY A 260 -17.19 -0.34 -3.96
CA GLY A 260 -17.55 -0.08 -2.58
C GLY A 260 -18.01 1.38 -2.36
N TYR A 261 -17.40 2.33 -3.07
CA TYR A 261 -17.82 3.73 -3.00
C TYR A 261 -19.20 3.95 -3.61
N HIS A 262 -19.40 3.56 -4.88
CA HIS A 262 -20.64 3.81 -5.62
C HIS A 262 -21.82 2.97 -5.16
N THR A 263 -21.59 1.81 -4.53
CA THR A 263 -22.69 0.94 -4.07
C THR A 263 -23.03 1.12 -2.59
N TYR A 264 -22.09 1.60 -1.77
CA TYR A 264 -22.26 1.63 -0.32
C TYR A 264 -21.85 2.97 0.31
N ALA A 265 -20.60 3.40 0.12
CA ALA A 265 -20.07 4.54 0.88
C ALA A 265 -20.78 5.87 0.54
N ALA A 266 -21.09 6.13 -0.74
CA ALA A 266 -21.78 7.35 -1.15
C ALA A 266 -23.11 7.55 -0.41
N HIS A 267 -23.86 6.45 -0.24
CA HIS A 267 -25.14 6.43 0.47
C HIS A 267 -24.97 6.69 1.97
N ILE A 268 -24.04 5.98 2.62
CA ILE A 268 -23.82 6.11 4.08
C ILE A 268 -23.31 7.50 4.48
N PHE A 269 -22.46 8.09 3.66
CA PHE A 269 -21.93 9.42 3.93
C PHE A 269 -22.88 10.55 3.49
N GLY A 270 -24.07 10.22 2.98
CA GLY A 270 -25.08 11.21 2.57
C GLY A 270 -24.65 12.07 1.38
N ASN A 271 -23.73 11.56 0.55
CA ASN A 271 -23.21 12.28 -0.62
C ASN A 271 -24.10 12.14 -1.88
N GLY A 272 -25.26 11.49 -1.74
CA GLY A 272 -26.21 11.23 -2.82
C GLY A 272 -26.30 9.74 -3.18
N ASP A 273 -27.06 9.46 -4.24
CA ASP A 273 -27.08 8.15 -4.86
C ASP A 273 -25.74 7.93 -5.55
N GLY A 274 -25.02 6.86 -5.19
CA GLY A 274 -23.79 6.51 -5.89
C GLY A 274 -24.06 6.20 -7.37
N ASP A 275 -23.00 6.08 -8.15
CA ASP A 275 -23.11 5.90 -9.60
C ASP A 275 -23.18 4.40 -9.95
N LEU A 276 -24.39 3.86 -9.93
CA LEU A 276 -24.64 2.45 -10.23
C LEU A 276 -24.33 2.10 -11.69
N GLU A 277 -24.42 3.06 -12.62
CA GLU A 277 -24.05 2.86 -14.01
C GLU A 277 -22.53 2.66 -14.14
N LYS A 278 -21.73 3.51 -13.48
CA LYS A 278 -20.29 3.30 -13.38
C LYS A 278 -19.92 2.00 -12.70
N ALA A 279 -20.62 1.64 -11.64
CA ALA A 279 -20.40 0.35 -10.97
C ALA A 279 -20.64 -0.83 -11.93
N ASN A 280 -21.75 -0.80 -12.69
CA ASN A 280 -22.05 -1.83 -13.68
C ASN A 280 -21.02 -1.86 -14.81
N MET A 281 -20.58 -0.71 -15.34
CA MET A 281 -19.53 -0.65 -16.37
C MET A 281 -18.21 -1.27 -15.88
N LEU A 282 -17.81 -0.99 -14.63
CA LEU A 282 -16.64 -1.60 -14.01
C LEU A 282 -16.78 -3.12 -13.89
N VAL A 283 -17.94 -3.60 -13.40
CA VAL A 283 -18.21 -5.04 -13.29
C VAL A 283 -18.14 -5.71 -14.67
N GLU A 284 -18.79 -5.14 -15.68
CA GLU A 284 -18.77 -5.68 -17.04
C GLU A 284 -17.36 -5.74 -17.62
N HIS A 285 -16.53 -4.73 -17.37
CA HIS A 285 -15.13 -4.72 -17.80
C HIS A 285 -14.37 -5.91 -17.22
N TYR A 286 -14.50 -6.15 -15.91
CA TYR A 286 -13.79 -7.23 -15.22
C TYR A 286 -14.34 -8.62 -15.54
N LEU A 287 -15.66 -8.76 -15.75
CA LEU A 287 -16.28 -10.03 -16.19
C LEU A 287 -15.87 -10.40 -17.62
N LYS A 288 -15.77 -9.44 -18.54
CA LYS A 288 -15.26 -9.69 -19.89
C LYS A 288 -13.80 -10.16 -19.86
N ALA A 289 -13.00 -9.64 -18.94
CA ALA A 289 -11.60 -10.03 -18.77
C ALA A 289 -11.44 -11.37 -18.03
N ASN A 290 -12.40 -11.76 -17.19
CA ASN A 290 -12.37 -12.96 -16.36
C ASN A 290 -13.76 -13.67 -16.37
N PRO A 291 -14.10 -14.41 -17.45
CA PRO A 291 -15.45 -14.95 -17.66
C PRO A 291 -15.82 -16.19 -16.82
N ASN A 292 -15.02 -16.54 -15.80
CA ASN A 292 -15.16 -17.78 -15.02
C ASN A 292 -15.98 -17.58 -13.75
#